data_AF-A0A9D8EIW6-F1
#
_entry.id   AF-A0A9D8EIW6-F1
#
_cell.length_a   1.000
_cell.length_b   1.000
_cell.length_c   1.000
_cell.angle_alpha   90.00
_cell.angle_beta   90.00
_cell.angle_gamma   90.00
#
_symmetry.space_group_name_H-M   'P 1'
#
loop_
_entity.id
_entity.type
_entity.pdbx_description
1 polymer ?
#
loop_
_entity_poly.entity_id
_entity_poly.type
_entity_poly.pdbx_seq_one_letter_code
_entity_poly.pdbx_strand_id
1 'polypeptide(L)'
;MKYLLFISYPNGLMHNALYENLFIAYDSIMQLVEEDGSKYDTEQIPMFENLENHFRFNDDYFFKLSSGVWFHLQELSERNFIKSTKWDKILA
;
A
#
# COMPACT_ATOMS: atom_id res chain seq x y z
N MET A 1 1.39 -12.55 4.72
CA MET A 1 0.21 -11.65 4.71
C MET A 1 0.20 -10.93 3.38
N LYS A 2 -0.96 -10.76 2.74
CA LYS A 2 -1.04 -10.01 1.49
C LYS A 2 -1.20 -8.52 1.76
N TYR A 3 -0.76 -7.68 0.84
CA TYR A 3 -0.83 -6.22 0.97
C TYR A 3 -1.43 -5.59 -0.28
N LEU A 4 -2.41 -4.72 -0.09
CA LEU A 4 -2.99 -3.93 -1.15
C LEU A 4 -2.32 -2.55 -1.17
N LEU A 5 -1.70 -2.21 -2.28
CA LEU A 5 -1.04 -0.93 -2.49
C LEU A 5 -1.89 -0.08 -3.44
N PHE A 6 -2.10 1.17 -3.06
CA PHE A 6 -2.63 2.23 -3.90
C PHE A 6 -1.60 3.34 -3.99
N ILE A 7 -1.38 3.86 -5.20
CA ILE A 7 -0.53 5.02 -5.45
C ILE A 7 -1.30 5.95 -6.37
N SER A 8 -1.25 7.24 -6.08
CA SER A 8 -1.85 8.28 -6.91
C SER A 8 -0.84 9.37 -7.17
N TYR A 9 -0.77 9.75 -8.43
CA TYR A 9 0.13 10.78 -8.93
C TYR A 9 -0.63 12.11 -9.14
N PRO A 10 0.04 13.26 -9.02
CA PRO A 10 -0.57 14.58 -9.24
C PRO A 10 -1.17 14.77 -10.64
N ASN A 11 -0.67 14.03 -11.62
CA ASN A 11 -1.15 14.05 -13.01
C ASN A 11 -2.45 13.25 -13.21
N GLY A 12 -2.99 12.63 -12.16
CA GLY A 12 -4.21 11.83 -12.20
C GLY A 12 -4.00 10.35 -12.52
N LEU A 13 -2.76 9.90 -12.77
CA LEU A 13 -2.46 8.48 -12.87
C LEU A 13 -2.61 7.80 -11.51
N MET A 14 -3.02 6.54 -11.55
CA MET A 14 -3.20 5.69 -10.37
C MET A 14 -2.59 4.32 -10.63
N HIS A 15 -1.96 3.76 -9.61
CA HIS A 15 -1.49 2.38 -9.59
C HIS A 15 -2.12 1.65 -8.40
N ASN A 16 -2.66 0.47 -8.65
CA ASN A 16 -3.23 -0.37 -7.61
C ASN A 16 -2.85 -1.83 -7.83
N ALA A 17 -2.26 -2.47 -6.83
CA ALA A 17 -1.79 -3.84 -6.95
C ALA A 17 -1.84 -4.59 -5.62
N LEU A 18 -2.05 -5.90 -5.72
CA LEU A 18 -2.04 -6.83 -4.60
C LEU A 18 -0.70 -7.57 -4.59
N TYR A 19 -0.02 -7.53 -3.45
CA TYR A 19 1.28 -8.15 -3.24
C TYR A 19 1.20 -9.29 -2.23
N GLU A 20 1.97 -10.35 -2.43
CA GLU A 20 1.95 -11.54 -1.58
C GLU A 20 2.61 -11.33 -0.20
N ASN A 21 3.43 -10.29 -0.07
CA ASN A 21 4.06 -9.89 1.19
C ASN A 21 4.49 -8.41 1.17
N LEU A 22 4.83 -7.89 2.36
CA LEU A 22 5.22 -6.50 2.57
C LEU A 22 6.50 -6.13 1.82
N PHE A 23 7.45 -7.06 1.71
CA PHE A 23 8.72 -6.83 1.03
C PHE A 23 8.53 -6.52 -0.45
N ILE A 24 7.71 -7.29 -1.16
CA ILE A 24 7.44 -7.04 -2.59
C ILE A 24 6.65 -5.73 -2.77
N ALA A 25 5.70 -5.43 -1.86
CA ALA A 25 4.99 -4.16 -1.92
C ALA A 25 5.93 -2.97 -1.73
N TYR A 26 6.86 -3.06 -0.78
CA TYR A 26 7.88 -2.05 -0.52
C TYR A 26 8.83 -1.87 -1.71
N ASP A 27 9.31 -2.97 -2.30
CA ASP A 27 10.16 -2.94 -3.49
C ASP A 27 9.45 -2.22 -4.65
N SER A 28 8.15 -2.46 -4.84
CA SER A 28 7.37 -1.74 -5.85
C SER A 28 7.23 -0.25 -5.55
N ILE A 29 7.11 0.16 -4.28
CA ILE A 29 7.12 1.59 -3.91
C ILE A 29 8.47 2.21 -4.29
N MET A 30 9.58 1.53 -3.99
CA MET A 30 10.93 2.01 -4.29
C MET A 30 11.18 2.14 -5.79
N GLN A 31 10.78 1.15 -6.60
CA GLN A 31 10.92 1.22 -8.06
C GLN A 31 10.13 2.39 -8.65
N LEU A 32 8.89 2.59 -8.20
CA LEU A 32 8.04 3.68 -8.70
C LEU A 32 8.57 5.07 -8.30
N VAL A 33 9.18 5.15 -7.13
CA VAL A 33 9.90 6.33 -6.65
C VAL A 33 11.13 6.58 -7.52
N GLU A 34 11.94 5.56 -7.84
CA GLU A 34 13.07 5.73 -8.74
C GLU A 34 12.65 6.20 -10.15
N GLU A 35 11.54 5.66 -10.67
CA GLU A 35 11.00 6.01 -11.99
C GLU A 35 10.39 7.42 -12.08
N ASP A 36 9.77 7.93 -11.02
CA ASP A 36 9.17 9.29 -10.98
C ASP A 36 10.26 10.39 -11.07
N GLY A 37 11.54 10.02 -10.89
CA GLY A 37 12.68 10.92 -11.06
C GLY A 37 12.75 12.03 -10.01
N SER A 38 11.91 11.99 -8.98
CA SER A 38 12.00 12.93 -7.88
C SER A 38 13.33 12.71 -7.16
N LYS A 39 14.00 13.81 -6.82
CA LYS A 39 15.19 13.79 -6.00
C LYS A 39 14.78 13.50 -4.56
N TYR A 40 14.47 12.23 -4.27
CA TYR A 40 14.04 11.77 -2.95
C TYR A 40 15.18 11.70 -1.93
N ASP A 41 16.40 12.13 -2.29
CA ASP A 41 17.50 12.34 -1.35
C ASP A 41 17.12 13.25 -0.15
N THR A 42 16.05 14.05 -0.27
CA THR A 42 15.51 14.89 0.81
C THR A 42 14.20 14.40 1.42
N GLU A 43 13.51 13.42 0.82
CA GLU A 43 12.24 12.91 1.34
C GLU A 43 12.44 11.58 2.07
N GLN A 44 12.06 11.53 3.35
CA GLN A 44 12.21 10.34 4.17
C GLN A 44 11.09 9.34 3.87
N ILE A 45 11.22 8.60 2.75
CA ILE A 45 10.42 7.39 2.54
C ILE A 45 10.68 6.46 3.73
N PRO A 46 9.63 5.87 4.34
CA PRO A 46 9.82 4.96 5.47
C PRO A 46 10.73 3.81 5.07
N MET A 47 11.74 3.51 5.88
CA MET A 47 12.49 2.28 5.72
C MET A 47 11.58 1.06 5.85
N PHE A 48 11.95 -0.03 5.18
CA PHE A 48 11.23 -1.30 5.28
C PHE A 48 10.97 -1.73 6.75
N GLU A 49 11.96 -1.59 7.63
CA GLU A 49 11.83 -1.92 9.05
C GLU A 49 10.74 -1.09 9.77
N ASN A 50 10.55 0.17 9.35
CA ASN A 50 9.49 1.02 9.91
C ASN A 50 8.12 0.51 9.52
N LEU A 51 7.95 0.09 8.25
CA LEU A 51 6.71 -0.53 7.79
C LEU A 51 6.47 -1.87 8.49
N GLU A 52 7.50 -2.70 8.62
CA GLU A 52 7.36 -3.99 9.32
C GLU A 52 6.92 -3.79 10.77
N ASN A 53 7.52 -2.83 11.49
CA ASN A 53 7.11 -2.50 12.85
C ASN A 53 5.70 -1.90 12.91
N HIS A 54 5.31 -1.08 11.94
CA HIS A 54 3.98 -0.48 11.86
C HIS A 54 2.88 -1.54 11.74
N PHE A 55 3.06 -2.51 10.86
CA PHE A 55 2.07 -3.57 10.59
C PHE A 55 1.97 -4.62 11.71
N ARG A 56 2.83 -4.57 12.73
CA ARG A 56 2.64 -5.36 13.95
C ARG A 56 1.45 -4.90 14.78
N PHE A 57 1.04 -3.63 14.62
CA PHE A 57 0.02 -3.00 15.46
C PHE A 57 -1.12 -2.35 14.68
N ASN A 58 -0.93 -2.05 13.40
CA ASN A 58 -1.89 -1.38 12.54
C ASN A 58 -2.09 -2.18 11.24
N ASP A 59 -3.19 -1.96 10.52
CA ASP A 59 -3.50 -2.63 9.25
C ASP A 59 -3.48 -1.70 8.03
N ASP A 60 -3.35 -0.39 8.23
CA ASP A 60 -3.26 0.63 7.19
C ASP A 60 -2.04 1.53 7.36
N TYR A 61 -1.40 1.91 6.25
CA TYR A 61 -0.31 2.86 6.23
C TYR A 61 -0.50 3.85 5.09
N PHE A 62 -0.46 5.15 5.40
CA PHE A 62 -0.58 6.23 4.42
C PHE A 62 0.66 7.11 4.45
N PHE A 63 1.13 7.49 3.26
CA PHE A 63 2.25 8.40 3.11
C PHE A 63 2.05 9.31 1.90
N LYS A 64 2.51 10.55 2.02
CA LYS A 64 2.43 11.56 0.96
C LYS A 64 3.78 12.23 0.79
N LEU A 65 4.23 12.25 -0.46
CA LEU A 65 5.46 12.87 -0.91
C LEU A 65 5.22 14.36 -1.21
N SER A 66 6.28 15.17 -1.18
CA SER A 66 6.16 16.61 -1.46
C SER A 66 5.87 16.89 -2.93
N SER A 67 6.22 15.95 -3.82
CA SER A 67 5.80 15.95 -5.23
C SER A 67 4.29 15.89 -5.41
N GLY A 68 3.54 15.52 -4.36
CA GLY A 68 2.10 15.34 -4.37
C GLY A 68 1.65 13.91 -4.66
N VAL A 69 2.60 13.01 -4.99
CA VAL A 69 2.36 11.57 -5.02
C VAL A 69 2.00 11.10 -3.61
N TRP A 70 0.99 10.25 -3.49
CA TRP A 70 0.69 9.59 -2.23
C TRP A 70 0.51 8.11 -2.44
N PHE A 71 0.81 7.33 -1.41
CA PHE A 71 0.58 5.90 -1.40
C PHE A 71 -0.10 5.46 -0.11
N HIS A 72 -0.92 4.42 -0.26
CA HIS A 72 -1.63 3.76 0.82
C HIS A 72 -1.38 2.26 0.72
N LEU A 73 -0.94 1.65 1.83
CA LEU A 73 -0.67 0.24 1.93
C LEU A 73 -1.57 -0.36 3.01
N GLN A 74 -2.33 -1.39 2.66
CA GLN A 74 -3.24 -2.06 3.58
C GLN A 74 -2.88 -3.53 3.71
N GLU A 75 -2.71 -4.01 4.93
CA GLU A 75 -2.57 -5.43 5.22
C GLU A 75 -3.93 -6.14 5.09
N LEU A 76 -3.95 -7.16 4.25
CA LEU A 76 -5.07 -8.08 4.12
C LEU A 76 -4.82 -9.33 4.95
N SER A 77 -4.81 -9.16 6.28
CA SER A 77 -5.03 -10.28 7.20
C SER A 77 -6.52 -10.65 7.20
N GLU A 78 -6.86 -11.85 7.67
CA GLU A 78 -8.23 -12.43 7.64
C GLU A 78 -9.33 -11.55 8.27
N ARG A 79 -9.00 -10.40 8.86
CA ARG A 79 -9.92 -9.43 9.45
C ARG A 79 -10.68 -8.57 8.44
N ASN A 80 -10.15 -8.37 7.23
CA ASN A 80 -10.68 -7.39 6.26
C ASN A 80 -11.49 -7.99 5.10
N PHE A 81 -11.73 -9.31 5.09
CA PHE A 81 -12.82 -9.84 4.28
C PHE A 81 -14.13 -9.41 4.93
N ILE A 82 -14.87 -8.50 4.28
CA ILE A 82 -16.32 -8.46 4.45
C ILE A 82 -16.76 -9.89 4.19
N LYS A 83 -17.06 -10.65 5.26
CA LYS A 83 -17.67 -11.97 5.14
C LYS A 83 -18.93 -11.74 4.31
N SER A 84 -18.88 -12.10 3.03
CA SER A 84 -20.05 -12.31 2.20
C SER A 84 -20.94 -13.29 2.95
N THR A 85 -21.87 -12.79 3.76
CA THR A 85 -22.79 -13.64 4.53
C THR A 85 -24.17 -12.99 4.66
N LYS A 86 -24.55 -12.20 3.65
CA LYS A 86 -25.96 -11.83 3.50
C LYS A 86 -26.57 -12.18 2.13
N TRP A 87 -25.78 -12.34 1.08
CA TRP A 87 -26.30 -12.69 -0.25
C TRP A 87 -26.29 -14.19 -0.54
N ASP A 88 -25.35 -14.96 0.03
CA ASP A 88 -25.25 -16.42 -0.21
C ASP A 88 -26.39 -17.24 0.43
N LYS A 89 -27.24 -16.62 1.26
CA LYS A 89 -28.45 -17.25 1.83
C LYS A 89 -29.73 -16.98 1.04
N ILE A 90 -29.69 -16.10 0.03
CA ILE A 90 -30.88 -15.74 -0.76
C ILE A 90 -30.99 -16.62 -2.01
N LEU A 91 -29.92 -17.35 -2.38
CA LEU A 91 -29.88 -18.24 -3.54
C LEU A 91 -29.66 -19.72 -3.18
N ALA A 92 -29.92 -20.10 -1.93
CA ALA A 92 -29.94 -21.50 -1.48
C ALA A 92 -31.37 -22.00 -1.29
#